data_AF-A0A843E3T7-F1
#
_entry.id   AF-A0A843E3T7-F1
#
_cell.length_a   1.000
_cell.length_b   1.000
_cell.length_c   1.000
_cell.angle_alpha   90.00
_cell.angle_beta   90.00
_cell.angle_gamma   90.00
#
_symmetry.space_group_name_H-M   'P 1'
#
loop_
_entity.id
_entity.type
_entity.pdbx_description
1 polymer ?
#
loop_
_entity_poly.entity_id
_entity_poly.type
_entity_poly.pdbx_seq_one_letter_code
_entity_poly.pdbx_strand_id
1 'polypeptide(L)'
;VKGEIPYTGLYAFKADDALREKAVWAISQHVGATVMEGRICTGDQFISTPEQKAALNAEWGGLCCEMEGGAIAQVCYLCNVPFVIIRAVSDTTNGDSPEEYEEFRMLIAHQCALTVAYMIEHFDEDAQHL
;
A
#
# COMPACT_ATOMS: atom_id res chain seq x y z
N VAL A 1 15.34 17.75 -4.90
CA VAL A 1 15.35 16.69 -5.94
C VAL A 1 13.90 16.35 -6.29
N LYS A 2 13.59 15.81 -7.49
CA LYS A 2 12.21 15.38 -7.78
C LYS A 2 11.77 14.35 -6.72
N GLY A 3 10.53 14.41 -6.25
CA GLY A 3 10.00 13.53 -5.21
C GLY A 3 10.50 13.79 -3.78
N GLU A 4 11.47 14.69 -3.59
CA GLU A 4 11.95 15.07 -2.26
C GLU A 4 10.97 16.02 -1.58
N ILE A 5 10.69 15.76 -0.30
CA ILE A 5 9.93 16.67 0.54
C ILE A 5 10.83 17.84 0.93
N PRO A 6 10.44 19.09 0.65
CA PRO A 6 11.28 20.26 0.86
C PRO A 6 11.93 20.28 2.24
N TYR A 7 13.25 20.53 2.26
CA TYR A 7 14.05 20.71 3.47
C TYR A 7 14.24 19.46 4.34
N THR A 8 13.76 18.29 3.92
CA THR A 8 13.91 17.05 4.69
C THR A 8 15.02 16.14 4.17
N GLY A 9 15.40 16.25 2.90
CA GLY A 9 16.26 15.25 2.23
C GLY A 9 15.58 13.89 2.04
N LEU A 10 14.29 13.76 2.36
CA LEU A 10 13.53 12.52 2.30
C LEU A 10 12.62 12.50 1.07
N TYR A 11 12.51 11.32 0.45
CA TYR A 11 11.60 11.04 -0.66
C TYR A 11 10.87 9.70 -0.48
N ALA A 12 11.11 9.01 0.65
CA ALA A 12 10.47 7.75 1.00
C ALA A 12 10.41 7.60 2.52
N PHE A 13 9.34 7.00 3.01
CA PHE A 13 9.12 6.70 4.42
C PHE A 13 9.06 5.19 4.60
N LYS A 14 9.92 4.65 5.46
CA LYS A 14 9.92 3.22 5.75
C LYS A 14 8.72 2.90 6.66
N ALA A 15 7.87 1.98 6.22
CA ALA A 15 6.82 1.40 7.07
C ALA A 15 7.45 0.62 8.24
N ASP A 16 6.72 0.54 9.35
CA ASP A 16 7.14 -0.20 10.53
C ASP A 16 7.26 -1.70 10.23
N ASP A 17 8.36 -2.33 10.69
CA ASP A 17 8.65 -3.72 10.37
C ASP A 17 7.64 -4.68 11.02
N ALA A 18 7.23 -4.42 12.27
CA ALA A 18 6.29 -5.27 13.00
C ALA A 18 4.86 -5.14 12.44
N LEU A 19 4.43 -3.92 12.11
CA LEU A 19 3.13 -3.70 11.45
C LEU A 19 3.07 -4.34 10.06
N ARG A 20 4.19 -4.32 9.32
CA ARG A 20 4.30 -4.99 8.02
C ARG A 20 4.16 -6.50 8.17
N GLU A 21 4.92 -7.12 9.06
CA GLU A 21 4.85 -8.57 9.32
C GLU A 21 3.44 -9.00 9.76
N LYS A 22 2.80 -8.20 10.62
CA LYS A 22 1.41 -8.41 11.04
C LYS A 22 0.41 -8.30 9.90
N ALA A 23 0.60 -7.35 8.98
CA ALA A 23 -0.24 -7.23 7.80
C ALA A 23 -0.10 -8.44 6.87
N VAL A 24 1.12 -8.91 6.61
CA VAL A 24 1.37 -10.13 5.81
C VAL A 24 0.69 -11.33 6.45
N TRP A 25 0.83 -11.50 7.76
CA TRP A 25 0.17 -12.57 8.49
C TRP A 25 -1.36 -12.48 8.41
N ALA A 26 -1.95 -11.32 8.68
CA ALA A 26 -3.40 -11.12 8.62
C ALA A 26 -3.98 -11.47 7.23
N ILE A 27 -3.29 -11.07 6.16
CA ILE A 27 -3.70 -11.40 4.79
C ILE A 27 -3.66 -12.92 4.57
N SER A 28 -2.63 -13.61 5.08
CA SER A 28 -2.49 -15.06 4.96
C SER A 28 -3.62 -15.83 5.65
N GLN A 29 -4.14 -15.31 6.76
CA GLN A 29 -5.17 -15.99 7.56
C GLN A 29 -6.59 -15.80 7.03
N HIS A 30 -6.91 -14.65 6.43
CA HIS A 30 -8.31 -14.28 6.15
C HIS A 30 -8.62 -13.99 4.68
N VAL A 31 -7.62 -13.59 3.89
CA VAL A 31 -7.85 -13.27 2.47
C VAL A 31 -7.28 -14.36 1.58
N GLY A 32 -6.13 -14.95 1.95
CA GLY A 32 -5.44 -15.94 1.12
C GLY A 32 -4.89 -15.35 -0.19
N ALA A 33 -4.74 -14.02 -0.27
CA ALA A 33 -4.18 -13.34 -1.43
C ALA A 33 -2.65 -13.45 -1.47
N THR A 34 -2.09 -13.34 -2.67
CA THR A 34 -0.64 -13.18 -2.83
C THR A 34 -0.23 -11.79 -2.33
N VAL A 35 0.74 -11.74 -1.43
CA VAL A 35 1.27 -10.49 -0.90
C VAL A 35 2.55 -10.12 -1.64
N MET A 36 2.65 -8.85 -2.05
CA MET A 36 3.88 -8.27 -2.57
C MET A 36 4.33 -7.14 -1.65
N GLU A 37 5.57 -7.21 -1.19
CA GLU A 37 6.17 -6.18 -0.33
C GLU A 37 7.10 -5.30 -1.16
N GLY A 38 6.89 -3.98 -1.10
CA GLY A 38 7.74 -3.04 -1.81
C GLY A 38 7.21 -1.62 -1.75
N ARG A 39 7.72 -0.77 -2.65
CA ARG A 39 7.42 0.65 -2.66
C ARG A 39 6.04 0.92 -3.25
N ILE A 40 5.27 1.76 -2.56
CA ILE A 40 4.03 2.35 -3.07
C ILE A 40 4.35 3.82 -3.41
N CYS A 41 4.07 4.23 -4.64
CA CYS A 41 4.26 5.61 -5.09
C CYS A 41 2.98 6.43 -4.88
N THR A 42 3.13 7.67 -4.40
CA THR A 42 1.99 8.54 -4.11
C THR A 42 2.02 9.80 -4.96
N GLY A 43 0.87 10.21 -5.49
CA GLY A 43 0.71 11.48 -6.16
C GLY A 43 -0.76 11.80 -6.45
N ASP A 44 -1.07 13.09 -6.62
CA ASP A 44 -2.44 13.58 -6.81
C ASP A 44 -2.93 13.46 -8.27
N GLN A 45 -2.67 12.31 -8.88
CA GLN A 45 -3.04 11.99 -10.26
C GLN A 45 -3.53 10.55 -10.32
N PHE A 46 -4.66 10.35 -10.99
CA PHE A 46 -5.11 9.01 -11.34
C PHE A 46 -4.25 8.46 -12.48
N ILE A 47 -3.45 7.42 -12.19
CA ILE A 47 -2.53 6.81 -13.14
C ILE A 47 -3.19 5.61 -13.82
N SER A 48 -3.60 5.80 -15.08
CA SER A 48 -4.41 4.80 -15.81
C SER A 48 -3.72 4.18 -17.01
N THR A 49 -2.65 4.78 -17.54
CA THR A 49 -1.98 4.28 -18.76
C THR A 49 -0.76 3.40 -18.45
N PRO A 50 -0.46 2.39 -19.28
CA PRO A 50 0.76 1.60 -19.16
C PRO A 50 2.04 2.44 -19.18
N GLU A 51 2.08 3.51 -19.98
CA GLU A 51 3.23 4.41 -20.10
C GLU A 51 3.48 5.17 -18.80
N GLN A 52 2.42 5.68 -18.15
CA GLN A 52 2.53 6.32 -16.84
C GLN A 52 3.00 5.33 -15.77
N LYS A 53 2.43 4.11 -15.74
CA LYS A 53 2.83 3.04 -14.81
C LYS A 53 4.30 2.66 -15.01
N ALA A 54 4.74 2.49 -16.25
CA ALA A 54 6.12 2.17 -16.59
C ALA A 54 7.10 3.30 -16.22
N ALA A 55 6.73 4.57 -16.46
CA ALA A 55 7.55 5.71 -16.08
C ALA A 55 7.74 5.79 -14.55
N LEU A 56 6.68 5.59 -13.77
CA LEU A 56 6.78 5.55 -12.31
C LEU A 56 7.63 4.39 -11.81
N ASN A 57 7.48 3.21 -12.39
CA ASN A 57 8.31 2.06 -12.03
C ASN A 57 9.78 2.28 -12.39
N ALA A 58 10.08 2.79 -13.59
CA ALA A 58 11.45 3.05 -14.03
C ALA A 58 12.16 4.13 -13.19
N GLU A 59 11.43 5.17 -12.79
CA GLU A 59 12.00 6.29 -12.02
C GLU A 59 12.08 5.99 -10.52
N TRP A 60 11.05 5.36 -9.96
CA TRP A 60 10.90 5.20 -8.50
C TRP A 60 10.92 3.76 -8.02
N GLY A 61 10.85 2.76 -8.88
CA GLY A 61 10.78 1.35 -8.47
C GLY A 61 9.51 1.00 -7.68
N GLY A 62 8.40 1.73 -7.91
CA GLY A 62 7.12 1.46 -7.28
C GLY A 62 6.48 0.17 -7.80
N LEU A 63 5.97 -0.67 -6.88
CA LEU A 63 5.14 -1.83 -7.21
C LEU A 63 3.72 -1.42 -7.61
N CYS A 64 3.19 -0.36 -7.00
CA CYS A 64 1.93 0.25 -7.35
C CYS A 64 1.95 1.75 -7.06
N CYS A 65 0.89 2.45 -7.48
CA CYS A 65 0.70 3.88 -7.22
C CYS A 65 -0.72 4.19 -6.75
N GLU A 66 -0.84 5.23 -5.94
CA GLU A 66 -2.07 5.68 -5.29
C GLU A 66 -1.94 7.17 -4.90
N MET A 67 -2.90 7.71 -4.14
CA MET A 67 -3.04 9.16 -3.98
C MET A 67 -2.82 9.67 -2.54
N GLU A 68 -2.74 8.81 -1.52
CA GLU A 68 -2.77 9.24 -0.11
C GLU A 68 -1.62 8.72 0.77
N GLY A 69 -1.07 7.55 0.48
CA GLY A 69 -0.26 6.75 1.38
C GLY A 69 1.04 7.43 1.79
N GLY A 70 1.70 8.11 0.86
CA GLY A 70 2.90 8.92 1.11
C GLY A 70 2.61 10.14 1.97
N ALA A 71 1.44 10.77 1.83
CA ALA A 71 1.03 11.89 2.68
C ALA A 71 0.73 11.41 4.11
N ILE A 72 0.04 10.27 4.26
CA ILE A 72 -0.19 9.62 5.57
C ILE A 72 1.17 9.26 6.21
N ALA A 73 2.04 8.59 5.46
CA ALA A 73 3.36 8.19 5.92
C ALA A 73 4.23 9.38 6.35
N GLN A 74 4.16 10.49 5.62
CA GLN A 74 4.84 11.74 5.99
C GLN A 74 4.38 12.26 7.36
N VAL A 75 3.06 12.30 7.60
CA VAL A 75 2.51 12.76 8.88
C VAL A 75 2.90 11.81 10.00
N CYS A 76 2.79 10.50 9.79
CA CYS A 76 3.22 9.48 10.73
C CYS A 76 4.70 9.63 11.10
N TYR A 77 5.57 9.83 10.10
CA TYR A 77 7.00 10.09 10.30
C TYR A 77 7.25 11.34 11.16
N LEU A 78 6.60 12.46 10.84
CA LEU A 78 6.75 13.72 11.60
C LEU A 78 6.25 13.60 13.04
N CYS A 79 5.26 12.74 13.29
CA CYS A 79 4.66 12.51 14.60
C CYS A 79 5.29 11.35 15.38
N ASN A 80 6.30 10.65 14.84
CA ASN A 80 6.86 9.41 15.40
C ASN A 80 5.81 8.32 15.67
N VAL A 81 4.85 8.17 14.75
CA VAL A 81 3.80 7.15 14.81
C VAL A 81 4.15 6.02 13.83
N PRO A 82 4.29 4.76 14.29
CA PRO A 82 4.45 3.61 13.40
C PRO A 82 3.29 3.51 12.41
N PHE A 83 3.58 3.12 11.17
CA PHE A 83 2.55 2.98 10.14
C PHE A 83 2.86 1.81 9.21
N VAL A 84 1.81 1.30 8.57
CA VAL A 84 1.90 0.43 7.40
C VAL A 84 0.81 0.83 6.41
N ILE A 85 1.14 0.81 5.11
CA ILE A 85 0.18 1.06 4.04
C ILE A 85 -0.10 -0.26 3.34
N ILE A 86 -1.37 -0.64 3.33
CA ILE A 86 -1.86 -1.85 2.65
C ILE A 86 -2.70 -1.39 1.47
N ARG A 87 -2.36 -1.86 0.27
CA ARG A 87 -3.13 -1.61 -0.95
C ARG A 87 -3.41 -2.94 -1.61
N ALA A 88 -4.68 -3.20 -1.88
CA ALA A 88 -5.06 -4.23 -2.81
C ALA A 88 -5.07 -3.64 -4.22
N VAL A 89 -4.38 -4.31 -5.13
CA VAL A 89 -4.21 -3.85 -6.52
C VAL A 89 -5.29 -4.54 -7.35
N SER A 90 -6.22 -3.75 -7.87
CA SER A 90 -7.36 -4.20 -8.67
C SER A 90 -7.00 -4.47 -10.13
N ASP A 91 -5.99 -3.78 -10.64
CA ASP A 91 -5.74 -3.64 -12.06
C ASP A 91 -4.43 -4.33 -12.43
N THR A 92 -4.55 -5.47 -13.09
CA THR A 92 -3.41 -6.14 -13.71
C THR A 92 -3.15 -5.53 -15.09
N THR A 93 -1.97 -5.74 -15.65
CA THR A 93 -1.51 -5.16 -16.93
C THR A 93 -2.35 -5.53 -18.15
N ASN A 94 -3.48 -6.21 -17.98
CA ASN A 94 -4.36 -6.70 -19.03
C ASN A 94 -5.71 -5.98 -19.01
N GLY A 95 -5.69 -4.66 -19.18
CA GLY A 95 -6.84 -3.91 -19.72
C GLY A 95 -8.20 -4.23 -19.08
N ASP A 96 -8.27 -4.23 -17.75
CA ASP A 96 -9.54 -4.36 -17.05
C ASP A 96 -10.43 -3.15 -17.40
N SER A 97 -11.68 -3.43 -17.76
CA SER A 97 -12.66 -2.39 -18.09
C SER A 97 -13.04 -1.58 -16.83
N PRO A 98 -13.43 -0.30 -16.95
CA PRO A 98 -13.95 0.48 -15.82
C PRO A 98 -15.12 -0.20 -15.09
N GLU A 99 -15.86 -1.05 -15.80
CA GLU A 99 -16.99 -1.84 -15.28
C GLU A 99 -16.52 -2.96 -14.34
N GLU A 100 -15.45 -3.69 -14.70
CA GLU A 100 -14.84 -4.69 -13.82
C GLU A 100 -14.23 -4.05 -12.56
N TYR A 101 -13.60 -2.88 -12.69
CA TYR A 101 -13.11 -2.14 -11.52
C TYR A 101 -14.25 -1.83 -10.53
N GLU A 102 -15.40 -1.36 -11.02
CA GLU A 102 -16.53 -0.99 -10.18
C GLU A 102 -17.15 -2.22 -9.47
N GLU A 103 -17.23 -3.36 -10.16
CA GLU A 103 -17.69 -4.63 -9.57
C GLU A 103 -16.73 -5.16 -8.50
N PHE A 104 -15.41 -5.11 -8.73
CA PHE A 104 -14.43 -5.62 -7.79
C PHE A 104 -14.10 -4.65 -6.64
N ARG A 105 -14.36 -3.35 -6.79
CA ARG A 105 -14.01 -2.34 -5.77
C ARG A 105 -14.60 -2.67 -4.40
N MET A 106 -15.86 -3.11 -4.34
CA MET A 106 -16.51 -3.45 -3.08
C MET A 106 -15.87 -4.67 -2.41
N LEU A 107 -15.55 -5.71 -3.19
CA LEU A 107 -14.86 -6.89 -2.69
C LEU A 107 -13.47 -6.53 -2.16
N ILE A 108 -12.72 -5.76 -2.92
CA ILE A 108 -11.36 -5.35 -2.59
C ILE A 108 -11.33 -4.46 -1.35
N ALA A 109 -12.21 -3.46 -1.29
CA ALA A 109 -12.36 -2.61 -0.11
C ALA A 109 -12.73 -3.43 1.13
N HIS A 110 -13.62 -4.41 0.97
CA HIS A 110 -13.99 -5.33 2.06
C HIS A 110 -12.79 -6.17 2.53
N GLN A 111 -11.99 -6.72 1.62
CA GLN A 111 -10.79 -7.49 1.96
C GLN A 111 -9.73 -6.65 2.69
N CYS A 112 -9.51 -5.40 2.26
CA CYS A 112 -8.63 -4.48 2.98
C CYS A 112 -9.16 -4.19 4.40
N ALA A 113 -10.47 -3.91 4.53
CA ALA A 113 -11.09 -3.65 5.82
C ALA A 113 -10.98 -4.86 6.76
N LEU A 114 -11.24 -6.08 6.26
CA LEU A 114 -11.08 -7.31 7.04
C LEU A 114 -9.64 -7.52 7.48
N THR A 115 -8.67 -7.26 6.61
CA THR A 115 -7.25 -7.35 6.96
C THR A 115 -6.93 -6.42 8.13
N VAL A 116 -7.35 -5.16 8.06
CA VAL A 116 -7.12 -4.18 9.14
C VAL A 116 -7.85 -4.56 10.41
N ALA A 117 -9.10 -5.00 10.33
CA ALA A 117 -9.86 -5.48 11.50
C ALA A 117 -9.16 -6.64 12.19
N TYR A 118 -8.68 -7.62 11.42
CA TYR A 118 -7.95 -8.77 11.96
C TYR A 118 -6.64 -8.36 12.63
N MET A 119 -5.90 -7.43 12.04
CA MET A 119 -4.69 -6.86 12.67
C MET A 119 -4.97 -6.18 14.01
N ILE A 120 -6.12 -5.51 14.14
CA ILE A 120 -6.54 -4.83 15.38
C ILE A 120 -6.98 -5.84 16.43
N GLU A 121 -7.77 -6.85 16.05
CA GLU A 121 -8.23 -7.90 16.96
C GLU A 121 -7.06 -8.70 17.57
N HIS A 122 -5.98 -8.89 16.81
CA HIS A 122 -4.79 -9.63 17.21
C HIS A 122 -3.59 -8.68 17.39
N PHE A 123 -3.83 -7.43 17.80
CA PHE A 123 -2.79 -6.40 17.85
C PHE A 123 -1.70 -6.70 18.89
N ASP A 124 -2.06 -7.31 20.01
CA ASP A 124 -1.12 -7.65 21.08
C ASP A 124 -0.47 -9.03 20.89
N GLU A 125 -0.89 -9.80 19.88
CA GLU A 125 -0.28 -11.09 19.59
C GLU A 125 1.03 -10.91 18.83
N ASP A 126 2.10 -11.53 19.32
CA ASP A 126 3.39 -11.52 18.65
C ASP A 126 3.30 -12.31 17.35
N ALA A 127 3.70 -11.67 16.23
CA ALA A 127 3.89 -12.37 14.96
C ALA A 127 4.96 -13.49 15.06
N GLN A 128 5.72 -13.53 16.16
CA GLN A 128 6.80 -14.49 16.45
C GLN A 128 6.31 -15.84 17.03
N HIS A 129 5.00 -16.07 17.16
CA HIS A 129 4.43 -17.37 17.52
C HIS A 129 3.85 -18.17 16.35
N LEU A 130 4.33 -17.92 15.13
CA LEU A 130 3.92 -18.60 13.88
C LEU A 130 5.12 -19.21 13.15
#